data_AF-A0A847G0C2-F1
#
_entry.id   AF-A0A847G0C2-F1
#
_cell.length_a   1.000
_cell.length_b   1.000
_cell.length_c   1.000
_cell.angle_alpha   90.00
_cell.angle_beta   90.00
_cell.angle_gamma   90.00
#
_symmetry.space_group_name_H-M   'P 1'
#
loop_
_entity.id
_entity.type
_entity.pdbx_description
1 polymer ?
#
loop_
_entity_poly.entity_id
_entity_poly.type
_entity_poly.pdbx_seq_one_letter_code
_entity_poly.pdbx_strand_id
1 'polypeptide(L)'
;GHTHFGNQTHSDTENSAGRGMDSASHDKHVSMAEVISDCTALLCGGMGMGAYESMRSLNIQPIVTDLSDIDEAVQAYIDGKLVDHRELLH
;
A
#
# COMPACT_ATOMS: atom_id res chain seq x y z
N GLY A 1 8.51 9.54 -21.45
CA GLY A 1 7.16 9.02 -21.66
C GLY A 1 6.47 8.94 -20.31
N HIS A 2 5.37 9.66 -20.13
CA HIS A 2 4.61 9.78 -18.87
C HIS A 2 3.10 9.66 -19.13
N THR A 3 2.68 8.71 -19.99
CA THR A 3 1.32 8.70 -20.55
C THR A 3 0.44 7.56 -20.05
N HIS A 4 0.71 6.96 -18.88
CA HIS A 4 -0.06 5.77 -18.44
C HIS A 4 -1.09 5.97 -17.32
N PHE A 5 -1.40 7.21 -16.90
CA PHE A 5 -2.41 7.44 -15.86
C PHE A 5 -3.51 8.44 -16.22
N GLY A 6 -3.55 8.92 -17.48
CA GLY A 6 -4.41 10.06 -17.85
C GLY A 6 -5.78 9.75 -18.44
N ASN A 7 -6.17 8.48 -18.66
CA ASN A 7 -7.39 8.20 -19.44
C ASN A 7 -8.12 6.91 -19.03
N GLN A 8 -8.57 6.83 -17.77
CA GLN A 8 -9.64 5.90 -17.41
C GLN A 8 -10.93 6.70 -17.18
N THR A 9 -11.87 6.54 -18.11
CA THR A 9 -13.18 7.18 -18.14
C THR A 9 -13.96 6.83 -16.86
N HIS A 10 -14.30 7.86 -16.09
CA HIS A 10 -15.22 7.74 -14.95
C HIS A 10 -16.55 7.19 -15.43
N SER A 11 -16.85 5.95 -15.08
CA SER A 11 -18.20 5.41 -15.12
C SER A 11 -18.78 5.62 -13.72
N ASP A 12 -19.45 6.75 -13.51
CA ASP A 12 -20.26 7.02 -12.32
C ASP A 12 -21.32 5.92 -12.21
N THR A 13 -21.01 4.90 -11.42
CA THR A 13 -21.99 3.93 -10.94
C THR A 13 -22.04 4.08 -9.44
N GLU A 14 -23.16 4.61 -8.97
CA GLU A 14 -23.45 4.83 -7.57
C GLU A 14 -23.29 3.54 -6.76
N ASN A 15 -22.21 3.46 -5.99
CA ASN A 15 -22.15 2.58 -4.83
C ASN A 15 -21.15 3.17 -3.84
N SER A 16 -21.69 3.75 -2.77
CA SER A 16 -20.94 4.19 -1.57
C SER A 16 -20.46 2.99 -0.76
N ALA A 17 -19.86 2.01 -1.41
CA ALA A 17 -19.26 0.83 -0.81
C ALA A 17 -17.76 0.84 -1.15
N GLY A 18 -16.94 1.29 -0.19
CA GLY A 18 -15.48 1.11 -0.13
C GLY A 18 -14.69 1.38 -1.42
N ARG A 19 -14.34 2.64 -1.68
CA ARG A 19 -13.35 2.98 -2.72
C ARG A 19 -12.04 2.25 -2.42
N GLY A 20 -11.47 1.53 -3.38
CA GLY A 20 -10.14 0.90 -3.24
C GLY A 20 -10.14 -0.59 -2.89
N MET A 21 -11.29 -1.24 -2.73
CA MET A 21 -11.40 -2.70 -2.50
C MET A 21 -11.94 -3.47 -3.71
N ASP A 22 -12.31 -2.80 -4.79
CA ASP A 22 -12.76 -3.45 -6.02
C ASP A 22 -11.58 -4.11 -6.76
N SER A 23 -11.89 -5.08 -7.62
CA SER A 23 -10.87 -5.84 -8.36
C SER A 23 -9.97 -4.96 -9.24
N ALA A 24 -10.49 -3.87 -9.80
CA ALA A 24 -9.68 -2.96 -10.62
C ALA A 24 -8.70 -2.12 -9.77
N SER A 25 -9.07 -1.81 -8.53
CA SER A 25 -8.16 -1.23 -7.54
C SER A 25 -7.10 -2.25 -7.10
N HIS A 26 -7.47 -3.52 -6.91
CA HIS A 26 -6.53 -4.60 -6.59
C HIS A 26 -5.46 -4.79 -7.68
N ASP A 27 -5.86 -4.84 -8.96
CA ASP A 27 -4.92 -5.01 -10.09
C ASP A 27 -3.89 -3.87 -10.16
N LYS A 28 -4.28 -2.65 -9.82
CA LYS A 28 -3.37 -1.50 -9.72
C LYS A 28 -2.34 -1.71 -8.61
N HIS A 29 -2.77 -2.18 -7.44
CA HIS A 29 -1.87 -2.46 -6.32
C HIS A 29 -0.90 -3.62 -6.63
N VAL A 30 -1.36 -4.65 -7.33
CA VAL A 30 -0.49 -5.74 -7.79
C VAL A 30 0.60 -5.22 -8.73
N SER A 31 0.23 -4.42 -9.74
CA SER A 31 1.22 -3.85 -10.67
C SER A 31 2.24 -2.93 -9.97
N MET A 32 1.82 -2.21 -8.92
CA MET A 32 2.77 -1.46 -8.08
C MET A 32 3.70 -2.37 -7.27
N ALA A 33 3.19 -3.47 -6.73
CA ALA A 33 3.96 -4.44 -5.95
C ALA A 33 4.96 -5.23 -6.79
N GLU A 34 4.73 -5.42 -8.10
CA GLU A 34 5.67 -6.13 -8.98
C GLU A 34 7.08 -5.53 -8.93
N VAL A 35 7.17 -4.19 -8.84
CA VAL A 35 8.45 -3.45 -8.78
C VAL A 35 9.24 -3.74 -7.51
N ILE A 36 8.56 -4.14 -6.43
CA ILE A 36 9.14 -4.44 -5.11
C ILE A 36 8.90 -5.91 -4.72
N SER A 37 8.71 -6.79 -5.70
CA SER A 37 8.34 -8.19 -5.46
C SER A 37 9.44 -9.03 -4.79
N ASP A 38 10.67 -8.52 -4.77
CA ASP A 38 11.82 -9.09 -4.06
C ASP A 38 11.96 -8.59 -2.61
N CYS A 39 11.11 -7.66 -2.18
CA CYS A 39 11.12 -7.08 -0.85
C CYS A 39 10.20 -7.86 0.11
N THR A 40 10.70 -8.16 1.31
CA THR A 40 9.91 -8.84 2.34
C THR A 40 8.94 -7.90 3.07
N ALA A 41 9.25 -6.61 3.13
CA ALA A 41 8.47 -5.62 3.87
C ALA A 41 8.46 -4.26 3.18
N LEU A 42 7.40 -3.50 3.43
CA LEU A 42 7.18 -2.13 2.94
C LEU A 42 6.84 -1.23 4.14
N LEU A 43 7.68 -0.23 4.41
CA LEU A 43 7.45 0.74 5.49
C LEU A 43 6.78 1.99 4.91
N CYS A 44 5.69 2.46 5.50
CA CYS A 44 4.96 3.63 4.99
C CYS A 44 4.29 4.45 6.10
N GLY A 45 4.05 5.74 5.82
CA GLY A 45 3.36 6.65 6.75
C GLY A 45 1.83 6.53 6.75
N GLY A 46 1.27 5.76 5.81
CA GLY A 46 -0.17 5.59 5.63
C GLY A 46 -0.45 4.74 4.40
N MET A 47 -1.54 3.97 4.45
CA MET A 47 -1.92 3.04 3.38
C MET A 47 -3.43 2.81 3.41
N GLY A 48 -4.05 2.66 2.23
CA GLY A 48 -5.45 2.26 2.17
C GLY A 48 -5.62 0.77 2.51
N MET A 49 -6.75 0.38 3.12
CA MET A 49 -6.98 -1.01 3.54
C MET A 49 -6.84 -2.03 2.39
N GLY A 50 -7.37 -1.72 1.20
CA GLY A 50 -7.25 -2.60 0.04
C GLY A 50 -5.79 -2.81 -0.42
N ALA A 51 -4.97 -1.75 -0.39
CA ALA A 51 -3.55 -1.84 -0.70
C ALA A 51 -2.80 -2.69 0.33
N TYR A 52 -3.12 -2.52 1.62
CA TYR A 52 -2.53 -3.30 2.71
C TYR A 52 -2.81 -4.80 2.54
N GLU A 53 -4.04 -5.16 2.18
CA GLU A 53 -4.41 -6.55 1.90
C GLU A 53 -3.74 -7.09 0.62
N SER A 54 -3.66 -6.29 -0.45
CA SER A 54 -2.94 -6.66 -1.67
C SER A 54 -1.47 -6.97 -1.38
N MET A 55 -0.75 -6.13 -0.64
CA MET A 55 0.66 -6.39 -0.30
C MET A 55 0.82 -7.71 0.45
N ARG A 56 -0.04 -7.95 1.45
CA ARG A 56 -0.03 -9.21 2.23
C ARG A 56 -0.29 -10.43 1.37
N SER A 57 -1.20 -10.36 0.40
CA SER A 57 -1.46 -11.47 -0.54
C SER A 57 -0.25 -11.80 -1.43
N LEU A 58 0.66 -10.83 -1.61
CA LEU A 58 1.89 -10.97 -2.40
C LEU A 58 3.11 -11.31 -1.54
N ASN A 59 2.93 -11.67 -0.27
CA ASN A 59 3.98 -11.95 0.70
C ASN A 59 4.90 -10.75 1.02
N ILE A 60 4.44 -9.54 0.76
CA ILE A 60 5.08 -8.31 1.20
C ILE A 60 4.39 -7.89 2.50
N GLN A 61 5.14 -7.66 3.56
CA GLN A 61 4.60 -7.17 4.83
C GLN A 61 4.53 -5.64 4.83
N PRO A 62 3.37 -5.02 4.64
CA PRO A 62 3.22 -3.59 4.90
C PRO A 62 3.29 -3.33 6.41
N ILE A 63 4.02 -2.28 6.80
CA ILE A 63 4.08 -1.74 8.16
C ILE A 63 3.78 -0.26 8.06
N VAL A 64 2.70 0.17 8.72
CA VAL A 64 2.35 1.58 8.80
C VAL A 64 3.00 2.18 10.04
N THR A 65 3.78 3.25 9.90
CA THR A 65 4.51 3.89 11.01
C THR A 65 4.40 5.40 10.96
N ASP A 66 4.43 6.06 12.11
CA ASP A 66 4.48 7.51 12.24
C ASP A 66 5.93 8.07 12.16
N LEU A 67 6.94 7.19 12.13
CA LEU A 67 8.33 7.59 11.97
C LEU A 67 8.55 8.22 10.60
N SER A 68 8.99 9.48 10.62
CA SER A 68 9.23 10.28 9.41
C SER A 68 10.69 10.19 8.92
N ASP A 69 11.62 9.87 9.81
CA ASP A 69 13.02 9.65 9.46
C ASP A 69 13.22 8.22 8.93
N ILE A 70 13.85 8.11 7.76
CA ILE A 70 14.01 6.83 7.06
C ILE A 70 14.99 5.92 7.80
N ASP A 71 16.12 6.47 8.26
CA ASP A 71 17.14 5.70 8.96
C ASP A 71 16.60 5.18 10.30
N GLU A 72 15.82 6.02 11.00
CA GLU A 72 15.12 5.62 12.23
C GLU A 72 14.12 4.49 11.99
N ALA A 73 13.26 4.62 10.97
CA ALA A 73 12.25 3.60 10.64
C ALA A 73 12.90 2.25 10.25
N VAL A 74 13.95 2.30 9.44
CA VAL A 74 14.70 1.10 9.02
C VAL A 74 15.40 0.46 10.21
N GLN A 75 16.06 1.25 11.07
CA GLN A 75 16.73 0.72 12.25
C GLN A 75 15.73 0.09 13.23
N ALA A 76 14.57 0.73 13.47
CA ALA A 76 13.52 0.19 14.30
C ALA A 76 12.94 -1.13 13.74
N TYR A 77 12.85 -1.27 12.41
CA TYR A 77 12.44 -2.51 11.76
C TYR A 77 13.47 -3.62 11.96
N ILE A 78 14.76 -3.34 11.73
CA ILE A 78 15.86 -4.28 11.94
C ILE A 78 15.92 -4.75 13.41
N ASP A 79 15.68 -3.83 14.34
CA ASP A 79 15.65 -4.10 15.78
C ASP A 79 14.41 -4.91 16.22
N GLY A 80 13.43 -5.11 15.35
CA GLY A 80 12.15 -5.75 15.68
C GLY A 80 11.26 -4.92 16.62
N LYS A 81 11.46 -3.59 16.64
CA LYS A 81 10.75 -2.64 17.52
C LYS A 81 9.72 -1.79 16.77
N LEU A 82 9.74 -1.81 15.44
CA LEU A 82 8.81 -1.03 14.64
C LEU A 82 7.37 -1.56 14.81
N VAL A 83 6.47 -0.67 15.19
CA VAL A 83 5.04 -0.98 15.41
C VAL A 83 4.26 -0.71 14.13
N ASP A 84 3.40 -1.66 13.77
CA ASP A 84 2.43 -1.50 12.67
C ASP A 84 1.16 -0.80 13.17
N HIS A 85 1.08 0.50 12.93
CA HIS A 85 -0.02 1.39 13.29
C HIS A 85 -1.21 1.24 12.33
N ARG A 86 -1.91 0.10 12.42
CA ARG A 86 -3.07 -0.21 11.58
C ARG A 86 -4.23 0.79 11.74
N GLU A 87 -4.26 1.55 12.82
CA GLU A 87 -5.19 2.66 13.02
C GLU A 87 -4.99 3.82 12.02
N LEU A 88 -3.83 3.88 11.35
CA LEU A 88 -3.53 4.85 10.29
C LEU A 88 -3.94 4.35 8.89
N LEU A 89 -4.63 3.21 8.80
CA LEU A 89 -5.19 2.72 7.54
C LEU A 89 -6.43 3.52 7.14
N HIS A 90 -6.54 3.84 5.85
CA HIS A 90 -7.64 4.65 5.28
C HIS A 90 -8.61 3.83 4.42
#